data_AF-A0A9D7CUG5-F1
#
_entry.id   AF-A0A9D7CUG5-F1
#
_cell.length_a   1.000
_cell.length_b   1.000
_cell.length_c   1.000
_cell.angle_alpha   90.00
_cell.angle_beta   90.00
_cell.angle_gamma   90.00
#
_symmetry.space_group_name_H-M   'P 1'
#
loop_
_entity.id
_entity.type
_entity.pdbx_description
1 polymer ?
#
loop_
_entity_poly.entity_id
_entity_poly.type
_entity_poly.pdbx_seq_one_letter_code
_entity_poly.pdbx_strand_id
1 'polypeptide(L)'
;MVPLSGVACLLLVVACGDGTTRAFVSGSPDGGSPTISRPDDAPEEFGADDFWETDPPPAWCGPGKAPKDQVPGGTPECPSDKNKEGCPCTTLGEEAPCWPGLRKQRGLGVCKDGVTRCEADGEIGKVWGACKGAVKPRAGAKSGKDACACFSKGRWDIDNVVPCFVEIGPGKFAAVSTEAGNCPASLSSLSPGQMPKAPTGGTWSKDRLSADCAGHFKLCYAIKAGDVNAPSPNDCVVAKSCVDTDYKAANVTQALPDLPHWATTDSVCATKFQASGGYAEMSVIGESVRCDEVSDEGKPLVFRRNGFCPSVCDQDPSRPECQACAKDASGEF
;
A
#
# COMPACT_ATOMS: atom_id res chain seq x y z
N MET A 1 34.25 7.02 -39.59
CA MET A 1 35.46 6.96 -38.74
C MET A 1 36.02 8.36 -38.59
N VAL A 2 36.53 8.68 -37.39
CA VAL A 2 36.83 9.99 -36.78
C VAL A 2 35.63 10.64 -36.08
N PRO A 3 35.78 11.10 -34.80
CA PRO A 3 34.69 11.26 -33.84
C PRO A 3 34.43 12.74 -33.46
N LEU A 4 33.36 13.00 -32.70
CA LEU A 4 33.23 14.23 -31.92
C LEU A 4 32.66 13.95 -30.52
N SER A 5 33.53 14.18 -29.54
CA SER A 5 33.27 14.25 -28.11
C SER A 5 32.36 15.43 -27.75
N GLY A 6 31.47 15.23 -26.79
CA GLY A 6 30.73 16.28 -26.09
C GLY A 6 30.87 16.08 -24.58
N VAL A 7 31.48 17.07 -23.92
CA VAL A 7 31.93 17.10 -22.52
C VAL A 7 30.79 17.39 -21.54
N ALA A 8 30.95 16.85 -20.33
CA ALA A 8 30.11 16.99 -19.15
C ALA A 8 29.98 18.44 -18.60
N CYS A 9 28.89 18.71 -17.89
CA CYS A 9 28.84 19.81 -16.93
C CYS A 9 28.17 19.33 -15.63
N LEU A 10 28.98 19.25 -14.58
CA LEU A 10 28.60 18.91 -13.21
C LEU A 10 28.43 20.25 -12.46
N LEU A 11 27.26 20.52 -11.87
CA LEU A 11 27.06 21.66 -10.99
C LEU A 11 26.97 21.17 -9.55
N LEU A 12 28.02 21.48 -8.78
CA LEU A 12 28.14 21.26 -7.35
C LEU A 12 27.89 22.63 -6.69
N VAL A 13 26.83 22.74 -5.89
CA VAL A 13 26.55 23.94 -5.10
C VAL A 13 27.04 23.68 -3.68
N VAL A 14 28.09 24.41 -3.30
CA VAL A 14 28.59 24.53 -1.92
C VAL A 14 28.12 25.87 -1.38
N ALA A 15 27.42 25.87 -0.24
CA ALA A 15 27.09 27.08 0.50
C ALA A 15 27.82 27.05 1.85
N CYS A 16 28.78 27.95 2.01
CA CYS A 16 29.34 28.36 3.30
C CYS A 16 28.61 29.63 3.75
N GLY A 17 28.24 29.71 5.02
CA GLY A 17 27.68 30.91 5.65
C GLY A 17 28.40 31.20 6.96
N ASP A 18 29.17 32.28 6.95
CA ASP A 18 30.00 32.80 8.04
C ASP A 18 29.20 33.46 9.19
N GLY A 19 29.70 33.24 10.40
CA GLY A 19 30.14 34.29 11.32
C GLY A 19 29.16 35.37 11.78
N THR A 20 28.83 35.37 13.08
CA THR A 20 28.65 36.63 13.81
C THR A 20 29.14 36.51 15.25
N THR A 21 30.21 37.23 15.53
CA THR A 21 30.76 37.61 16.84
C THR A 21 29.94 38.73 17.47
N ARG A 22 29.73 38.66 18.79
CA ARG A 22 29.40 39.75 19.76
C ARG A 22 29.28 39.07 21.13
N ALA A 23 29.70 39.60 22.28
CA ALA A 23 30.55 40.71 22.68
C ALA A 23 30.87 40.42 24.17
N PHE A 24 32.07 40.81 24.62
CA PHE A 24 32.50 40.74 26.01
C PHE A 24 31.61 41.61 26.92
N VAL A 25 31.21 41.06 28.08
CA VAL A 25 30.88 41.86 29.27
C VAL A 25 31.68 41.30 30.45
N SER A 26 32.57 42.14 30.97
CA SER A 26 33.34 41.95 32.19
C SER A 26 32.60 42.58 33.38
N GLY A 27 32.49 41.83 34.48
CA GLY A 27 32.01 42.32 35.77
C GLY A 27 32.27 41.29 36.87
N SER A 28 33.25 41.58 37.73
CA SER A 28 33.71 40.78 38.88
C SER A 28 32.82 40.98 40.14
N PRO A 29 33.23 40.54 41.35
CA PRO A 29 32.95 39.22 41.92
C PRO A 29 32.20 39.31 43.26
N ASP A 30 31.31 38.38 43.61
CA ASP A 30 30.94 38.18 45.02
C ASP A 30 30.50 36.73 45.26
N GLY A 31 31.01 36.17 46.37
CA GLY A 31 31.02 34.75 46.67
C GLY A 31 29.68 34.16 47.11
N GLY A 32 29.53 32.86 46.85
CA GLY A 32 28.47 32.03 47.41
C GLY A 32 28.61 30.57 46.98
N SER A 33 28.92 29.71 47.97
CA SER A 33 28.79 28.23 48.05
C SER A 33 29.13 27.32 46.83
N PRO A 34 29.81 26.17 47.07
CA PRO A 34 30.05 25.19 46.02
C PRO A 34 28.75 24.46 45.67
N THR A 35 28.05 24.93 44.64
CA THR A 35 27.11 24.09 43.90
C THR A 35 27.92 23.14 43.02
N ILE A 36 27.76 21.84 43.25
CA ILE A 36 28.26 20.79 42.37
C ILE A 36 27.65 21.03 40.99
N SER A 37 28.45 21.57 40.06
CA SER A 37 28.10 21.65 38.65
C SER A 37 27.96 20.23 38.11
N ARG A 38 26.71 19.78 37.99
CA ARG A 38 26.38 18.60 37.20
C ARG A 38 26.62 18.98 35.74
N PRO A 39 27.36 18.19 34.94
CA PRO A 39 27.56 18.50 33.53
C PRO A 39 26.21 18.54 32.81
N ASP A 40 25.95 19.65 32.10
CA ASP A 40 24.76 19.94 31.30
C ASP A 40 24.72 19.16 29.96
N ASP A 41 25.32 17.97 29.92
CA ASP A 41 25.27 17.04 28.78
C ASP A 41 24.40 15.82 29.13
N ALA A 42 23.22 16.06 29.73
CA ALA A 42 22.17 15.05 29.71
C ALA A 42 21.56 15.07 28.30
N PRO A 43 21.50 13.94 27.58
CA PRO A 43 20.69 13.87 26.36
C PRO A 43 19.29 14.35 26.72
N GLU A 44 18.72 15.25 25.92
CA GLU A 44 17.36 15.79 26.10
C GLU A 44 16.46 14.67 26.61
N GLU A 45 16.01 14.78 27.87
CA GLU A 45 15.07 13.84 28.46
C GLU A 45 13.81 13.90 27.61
N PHE A 46 13.62 12.91 26.75
CA PHE A 46 12.39 12.73 25.97
C PHE A 46 11.22 12.78 26.95
N GLY A 47 10.45 13.87 26.89
CA GLY A 47 9.30 14.05 27.76
C GLY A 47 8.26 12.97 27.48
N ALA A 48 7.44 12.66 28.48
CA ALA A 48 6.27 11.80 28.30
C ALA A 48 5.38 12.23 27.11
N ASP A 49 5.42 13.52 26.77
CA ASP A 49 4.73 14.13 25.65
C ASP A 49 5.37 13.76 24.30
N ASP A 50 6.70 13.69 24.20
CA ASP A 50 7.45 13.32 22.98
C ASP A 50 7.18 11.87 22.52
N PHE A 51 6.84 10.98 23.47
CA PHE A 51 6.44 9.61 23.14
C PHE A 51 5.11 9.56 22.41
N TRP A 52 4.15 10.41 22.80
CA TRP A 52 2.88 10.53 22.11
C TRP A 52 3.01 11.30 20.79
N GLU A 53 4.02 12.15 20.64
CA GLU A 53 4.35 12.77 19.37
C GLU A 53 4.99 11.79 18.37
N THR A 54 5.90 10.93 18.84
CA THR A 54 6.65 9.99 17.99
C THR A 54 5.92 8.68 17.72
N ASP A 55 5.08 8.23 18.64
CA ASP A 55 4.28 7.01 18.52
C ASP A 55 2.88 7.16 19.12
N PRO A 56 2.05 8.07 18.57
CA PRO A 56 0.72 8.33 19.08
C PRO A 56 -0.15 7.07 19.10
N PRO A 57 -1.18 7.02 19.97
CA PRO A 57 -2.26 6.07 19.81
C PRO A 57 -2.82 6.17 18.38
N PRO A 58 -3.27 5.06 17.78
CA PRO A 58 -3.98 5.14 16.51
C PRO A 58 -5.18 6.08 16.66
N ALA A 59 -5.26 7.11 15.82
CA ALA A 59 -6.49 7.88 15.72
C ALA A 59 -7.62 6.94 15.26
N TRP A 60 -8.87 7.28 15.58
CA TRP A 60 -10.03 6.49 15.14
C TRP A 60 -11.00 7.37 14.38
N CYS A 61 -11.13 7.09 13.09
CA CYS A 61 -12.06 7.73 12.16
C CYS A 61 -13.17 6.77 11.71
N GLY A 62 -13.20 5.54 12.23
CA GLY A 62 -14.26 4.58 11.96
C GLY A 62 -15.59 4.93 12.62
N PRO A 63 -16.69 4.29 12.19
CA PRO A 63 -18.00 4.49 12.82
C PRO A 63 -17.98 4.01 14.28
N GLY A 64 -18.55 4.81 15.18
CA GLY A 64 -18.68 4.47 16.59
C GLY A 64 -17.45 4.81 17.44
N LYS A 65 -17.34 4.17 18.62
CA LYS A 65 -16.21 4.38 19.53
C LYS A 65 -15.02 3.55 19.10
N ALA A 66 -13.81 4.10 19.28
CA ALA A 66 -12.57 3.36 19.10
C ALA A 66 -12.60 2.05 19.91
N PRO A 67 -12.14 0.93 19.33
CA PRO A 67 -11.95 -0.32 20.06
C PRO A 67 -11.09 -0.09 21.32
N LYS A 68 -11.47 -0.69 22.46
CA LYS A 68 -10.81 -0.43 23.76
C LYS A 68 -9.33 -0.84 23.77
N ASP A 69 -8.99 -1.83 22.97
CA ASP A 69 -7.65 -2.34 22.70
C ASP A 69 -6.76 -1.33 21.94
N GLN A 70 -7.33 -0.26 21.39
CA GLN A 70 -6.58 0.83 20.75
C GLN A 70 -6.19 1.96 21.70
N VAL A 71 -6.68 1.96 22.95
CA VAL A 71 -6.24 2.92 23.97
C VAL A 71 -5.00 2.35 24.64
N PRO A 72 -3.79 2.88 24.36
CA PRO A 72 -2.58 2.37 24.96
C PRO A 72 -2.60 2.62 26.47
N GLY A 73 -2.26 1.59 27.24
CA GLY A 73 -2.02 1.68 28.68
C GLY A 73 -0.53 1.81 29.00
N GLY A 74 -0.23 1.88 30.30
CA GLY A 74 1.15 1.97 30.79
C GLY A 74 1.71 3.40 30.75
N THR A 75 3.04 3.51 30.74
CA THR A 75 3.76 4.78 30.62
C THR A 75 4.45 4.89 29.26
N PRO A 76 4.90 6.08 28.85
CA PRO A 76 5.77 6.27 27.68
C PRO A 76 7.01 5.37 27.64
N GLU A 77 7.65 5.16 28.78
CA GLU A 77 8.84 4.32 28.92
C GLU A 77 8.48 2.85 28.79
N CYS A 78 7.33 2.47 29.37
CA CYS A 78 6.79 1.12 29.44
C CYS A 78 5.33 1.02 28.99
N PRO A 79 5.10 1.11 27.66
CA PRO A 79 3.77 0.99 27.08
C PRO A 79 3.26 -0.44 27.24
N SER A 80 2.14 -0.60 27.94
CA SER A 80 1.61 -1.92 28.29
C SER A 80 1.09 -2.68 27.07
N ASP A 81 0.72 -1.98 25.99
CA ASP A 81 0.26 -2.59 24.75
C ASP A 81 1.40 -3.18 23.91
N LYS A 82 2.66 -2.77 24.14
CA LYS A 82 3.82 -3.20 23.36
C LYS A 82 4.72 -4.22 24.06
N ASN A 83 4.58 -4.40 25.38
CA ASN A 83 5.43 -5.26 26.20
C ASN A 83 6.92 -5.08 25.86
N LYS A 84 7.38 -3.83 25.95
CA LYS A 84 8.74 -3.43 25.57
C LYS A 84 9.78 -4.13 26.45
N GLU A 85 10.88 -4.55 25.85
CA GLU A 85 12.01 -5.16 26.54
C GLU A 85 12.50 -4.28 27.70
N GLY A 86 12.74 -4.89 28.87
CA GLY A 86 13.15 -4.21 30.09
C GLY A 86 12.00 -3.65 30.94
N CYS A 87 10.76 -3.68 30.45
CA CYS A 87 9.61 -3.19 31.21
C CYS A 87 9.05 -4.21 32.18
N PRO A 88 8.47 -3.77 33.32
CA PRO A 88 8.01 -4.68 34.35
C PRO A 88 6.89 -5.59 33.85
N CYS A 89 6.93 -6.85 34.29
CA CYS A 89 5.92 -7.87 33.99
C CYS A 89 5.44 -8.55 35.27
N THR A 90 4.23 -9.11 35.25
CA THR A 90 3.56 -9.60 36.46
C THR A 90 4.05 -11.00 36.85
N THR A 91 4.08 -11.92 35.89
CA THR A 91 4.29 -13.35 36.14
C THR A 91 5.53 -13.85 35.43
N LEU A 92 6.50 -14.35 36.20
CA LEU A 92 7.75 -14.88 35.66
C LEU A 92 7.45 -16.08 34.76
N GLY A 93 7.99 -16.06 33.54
CA GLY A 93 7.75 -17.07 32.51
C GLY A 93 6.51 -16.85 31.64
N GLU A 94 5.66 -15.85 31.94
CA GLU A 94 4.53 -15.44 31.09
C GLU A 94 5.01 -15.01 29.71
N GLU A 95 4.23 -15.32 28.67
CA GLU A 95 4.48 -14.89 27.31
C GLU A 95 3.40 -13.93 26.86
N ALA A 96 3.79 -12.88 26.13
CA ALA A 96 2.89 -11.87 25.62
C ALA A 96 3.31 -11.39 24.22
N PRO A 97 2.36 -10.92 23.39
CA PRO A 97 2.71 -10.27 22.13
C PRO A 97 3.49 -8.99 22.40
N CYS A 98 4.58 -8.77 21.66
CA CYS A 98 5.41 -7.58 21.76
C CYS A 98 5.59 -6.89 20.41
N TRP A 99 5.73 -5.58 20.42
CA TRP A 99 5.85 -4.77 19.21
C TRP A 99 6.91 -3.68 19.33
N PRO A 100 8.07 -3.81 18.66
CA PRO A 100 9.14 -2.82 18.70
C PRO A 100 9.00 -1.70 17.67
N GLY A 101 7.97 -1.73 16.81
CA GLY A 101 7.71 -0.71 15.77
C GLY A 101 6.73 0.38 16.22
N LEU A 102 6.30 1.23 15.28
CA LEU A 102 5.26 2.23 15.54
C LEU A 102 3.87 1.57 15.59
N ARG A 103 2.96 2.05 16.45
CA ARG A 103 1.59 1.53 16.57
C ARG A 103 0.86 1.57 15.24
N LYS A 104 1.04 2.62 14.45
CA LYS A 104 0.45 2.76 13.10
C LYS A 104 0.85 1.64 12.12
N GLN A 105 1.98 0.96 12.35
CA GLN A 105 2.48 -0.12 11.49
C GLN A 105 2.13 -1.53 12.00
N ARG A 106 1.60 -1.63 13.23
CA ARG A 106 1.35 -2.91 13.90
C ARG A 106 0.24 -3.67 13.18
N GLY A 107 0.51 -4.93 12.83
CA GLY A 107 -0.46 -5.85 12.24
C GLY A 107 -0.84 -5.56 10.79
N LEU A 108 -0.08 -4.72 10.08
CA LEU A 108 -0.30 -4.39 8.66
C LEU A 108 0.71 -5.10 7.76
N GLY A 109 0.27 -5.69 6.66
CA GLY A 109 1.17 -6.33 5.69
C GLY A 109 1.97 -7.49 6.23
N VAL A 110 3.29 -7.42 6.07
CA VAL A 110 4.23 -8.38 6.68
C VAL A 110 4.51 -8.08 8.15
N CYS A 111 4.13 -6.91 8.65
CA CYS A 111 4.38 -6.52 10.03
C CYS A 111 3.48 -7.30 10.99
N LYS A 112 4.13 -7.92 11.96
CA LYS A 112 3.48 -8.73 12.98
C LYS A 112 4.22 -8.64 14.29
N ASP A 113 3.46 -8.82 15.35
CA ASP A 113 3.99 -8.90 16.70
C ASP A 113 4.96 -10.07 16.83
N GLY A 114 5.96 -9.87 17.68
CA GLY A 114 6.78 -10.94 18.20
C GLY A 114 6.17 -11.51 19.47
N VAL A 115 6.91 -12.40 20.11
CA VAL A 115 6.61 -12.90 21.44
C VAL A 115 7.76 -12.51 22.35
N THR A 116 7.43 -11.93 23.51
CA THR A 116 8.36 -11.72 24.61
C THR A 116 7.98 -12.63 25.77
N ARG A 117 8.96 -12.94 26.62
CA ARG A 117 8.79 -13.72 27.84
C ARG A 117 9.18 -12.87 29.03
N CYS A 118 8.43 -12.95 30.11
CA CYS A 118 8.76 -12.31 31.38
C CYS A 118 9.93 -13.07 32.04
N GLU A 119 11.05 -12.40 32.22
CA GLU A 119 12.30 -12.96 32.75
C GLU A 119 12.63 -12.32 34.11
N ALA A 120 13.44 -13.01 34.92
CA ALA A 120 13.94 -12.47 36.17
C ALA A 120 14.97 -11.37 35.89
N ASP A 121 14.88 -10.25 36.59
CA ASP A 121 15.87 -9.18 36.57
C ASP A 121 16.33 -8.90 38.01
N GLY A 122 17.50 -9.43 38.37
CA GLY A 122 17.99 -9.43 39.75
C GLY A 122 17.19 -10.36 40.69
N GLU A 123 17.25 -10.07 41.99
CA GLU A 123 16.66 -10.94 43.03
C GLU A 123 15.12 -10.80 43.17
N ILE A 124 14.57 -9.65 42.77
CA ILE A 124 13.15 -9.31 42.97
C ILE A 124 12.47 -8.71 41.73
N GLY A 125 13.25 -8.30 40.73
CA GLY A 125 12.73 -7.70 39.50
C GLY A 125 12.22 -8.74 38.52
N LYS A 126 11.23 -8.34 37.72
CA LYS A 126 10.69 -9.12 36.61
C LYS A 126 10.50 -8.18 35.45
N VAL A 127 11.11 -8.48 34.31
CA VAL A 127 11.01 -7.63 33.12
C VAL A 127 10.72 -8.45 31.87
N TRP A 128 10.08 -7.84 30.89
CA TRP A 128 9.93 -8.44 29.57
C TRP A 128 11.31 -8.59 28.93
N GLY A 129 11.62 -9.80 28.44
CA GLY A 129 12.82 -10.06 27.66
C GLY A 129 12.72 -9.55 26.21
N ALA A 130 13.70 -9.93 25.40
CA ALA A 130 13.76 -9.53 24.00
C ALA A 130 12.51 -9.94 23.20
N CYS A 131 12.05 -9.05 22.33
CA CYS A 131 10.91 -9.29 21.47
C CYS A 131 11.29 -10.17 20.26
N LYS A 132 10.98 -11.46 20.31
CA LYS A 132 11.41 -12.43 19.29
C LYS A 132 10.35 -12.62 18.20
N GLY A 133 10.77 -12.59 16.94
CA GLY A 133 9.90 -12.88 15.78
C GLY A 133 9.04 -11.71 15.29
N ALA A 134 9.18 -10.52 15.89
CA ALA A 134 8.54 -9.31 15.39
C ALA A 134 9.11 -8.91 14.02
N VAL A 135 8.23 -8.48 13.11
CA VAL A 135 8.62 -8.02 11.77
C VAL A 135 8.28 -6.53 11.65
N LYS A 136 9.30 -5.70 11.45
CA LYS A 136 9.15 -4.25 11.24
C LYS A 136 9.04 -3.92 9.74
N PRO A 137 8.52 -2.74 9.37
CA PRO A 137 8.52 -2.31 7.99
C PRO A 137 9.96 -2.17 7.50
N ARG A 138 10.16 -2.44 6.21
CA ARG A 138 11.45 -2.23 5.56
C ARG A 138 11.74 -0.73 5.53
N ALA A 139 12.96 -0.35 5.91
CA ALA A 139 13.38 1.05 5.87
C ALA A 139 13.18 1.63 4.45
N GLY A 140 12.46 2.75 4.37
CA GLY A 140 12.16 3.46 3.11
C GLY A 140 11.00 2.89 2.28
N ALA A 141 10.36 1.80 2.71
CA ALA A 141 9.16 1.30 2.03
C ALA A 141 7.97 2.22 2.28
N LYS A 142 7.45 2.83 1.21
CA LYS A 142 6.26 3.70 1.24
C LYS A 142 4.96 2.96 0.90
N SER A 143 5.04 1.85 0.16
CA SER A 143 3.88 1.06 -0.28
C SER A 143 4.20 -0.43 -0.42
N GLY A 144 3.16 -1.24 -0.62
CA GLY A 144 3.25 -2.69 -0.76
C GLY A 144 3.54 -3.42 0.56
N LYS A 145 3.71 -4.73 0.48
CA LYS A 145 3.83 -5.65 1.64
C LYS A 145 4.88 -5.23 2.68
N ASP A 146 5.97 -4.62 2.24
CA ASP A 146 7.10 -4.23 3.08
C ASP A 146 6.89 -2.89 3.82
N ALA A 147 5.89 -2.10 3.43
CA ALA A 147 5.61 -0.79 4.02
C ALA A 147 4.77 -0.85 5.30
N CYS A 148 4.08 -1.97 5.53
CA CYS A 148 3.17 -2.15 6.65
C CYS A 148 2.18 -1.00 6.78
N ALA A 149 1.54 -0.70 5.67
CA ALA A 149 0.49 0.30 5.52
C ALA A 149 -0.81 -0.39 5.08
N CYS A 150 -1.93 0.30 5.15
CA CYS A 150 -3.20 -0.21 4.63
C CYS A 150 -3.07 -0.59 3.15
N PHE A 151 -3.68 -1.69 2.72
CA PHE A 151 -3.51 -2.32 1.40
C PHE A 151 -2.10 -2.88 1.12
N SER A 152 -1.34 -3.23 2.16
CA SER A 152 -0.06 -3.92 2.00
C SER A 152 -0.19 -5.44 1.90
N LYS A 153 -1.34 -5.99 2.30
CA LYS A 153 -1.68 -7.40 2.10
C LYS A 153 -3.17 -7.59 1.84
N GLY A 154 -3.51 -8.53 0.95
CA GLY A 154 -4.89 -8.90 0.73
C GLY A 154 -5.12 -9.75 -0.52
N ARG A 155 -6.39 -9.85 -0.90
CA ARG A 155 -6.83 -10.51 -2.14
C ARG A 155 -8.01 -9.76 -2.72
N TRP A 156 -7.93 -9.42 -4.00
CA TRP A 156 -9.05 -8.92 -4.77
C TRP A 156 -9.47 -10.00 -5.78
N ASP A 157 -10.64 -10.58 -5.55
CA ASP A 157 -11.17 -11.73 -6.25
C ASP A 157 -12.33 -11.29 -7.14
N ILE A 158 -12.11 -11.38 -8.45
CA ILE A 158 -13.06 -10.96 -9.49
C ILE A 158 -13.25 -12.15 -10.42
N ASP A 159 -14.46 -12.71 -10.46
CA ASP A 159 -14.73 -14.03 -11.07
C ASP A 159 -14.41 -14.10 -12.58
N ASN A 160 -14.55 -12.97 -13.26
CA ASN A 160 -14.53 -12.89 -14.71
C ASN A 160 -14.00 -11.53 -15.16
N VAL A 161 -12.83 -11.55 -15.77
CA VAL A 161 -12.06 -10.33 -16.09
C VAL A 161 -11.48 -10.33 -17.49
N VAL A 162 -11.72 -11.38 -18.27
CA VAL A 162 -11.22 -11.52 -19.64
C VAL A 162 -12.05 -10.63 -20.57
N PRO A 163 -11.43 -9.64 -21.24
CA PRO A 163 -12.10 -8.90 -22.30
C PRO A 163 -12.34 -9.78 -23.52
N CYS A 164 -13.49 -9.61 -24.17
CA CYS A 164 -13.73 -10.14 -25.50
C CYS A 164 -13.39 -9.08 -26.56
N PHE A 165 -12.68 -9.47 -27.59
CA PHE A 165 -12.33 -8.60 -28.72
C PHE A 165 -13.14 -8.95 -29.96
N VAL A 166 -13.61 -7.91 -30.64
CA VAL A 166 -14.46 -8.02 -31.84
C VAL A 166 -13.88 -7.14 -32.92
N GLU A 167 -13.66 -7.68 -34.11
CA GLU A 167 -13.20 -6.91 -35.25
C GLU A 167 -14.36 -6.04 -35.77
N ILE A 168 -14.18 -4.72 -35.73
CA ILE A 168 -15.16 -3.73 -36.21
C ILE A 168 -14.75 -3.14 -37.55
N GLY A 169 -13.72 -3.67 -38.18
CA GLY A 169 -13.17 -3.23 -39.47
C GLY A 169 -11.76 -3.76 -39.64
N PRO A 170 -11.16 -3.69 -40.85
CA PRO A 170 -9.88 -4.33 -41.13
C PRO A 170 -8.79 -3.92 -40.12
N GLY A 171 -8.39 -4.85 -39.26
CA GLY A 171 -7.37 -4.63 -38.23
C GLY A 171 -7.76 -3.65 -37.10
N LYS A 172 -9.07 -3.38 -36.93
CA LYS A 172 -9.60 -2.54 -35.85
C LYS A 172 -10.48 -3.36 -34.94
N PHE A 173 -10.21 -3.29 -33.64
CA PHE A 173 -10.94 -4.05 -32.63
C PHE A 173 -11.68 -3.14 -31.66
N ALA A 174 -12.81 -3.63 -31.17
CA ALA A 174 -13.45 -3.17 -29.95
C ALA A 174 -13.37 -4.27 -28.89
N ALA A 175 -13.40 -3.86 -27.62
CA ALA A 175 -13.39 -4.76 -26.47
C ALA A 175 -14.70 -4.63 -25.70
N VAL A 176 -15.21 -5.74 -25.17
CA VAL A 176 -16.38 -5.76 -24.29
C VAL A 176 -16.19 -6.75 -23.15
N SER A 177 -16.86 -6.49 -22.03
CA SER A 177 -17.08 -7.48 -20.98
C SER A 177 -17.95 -8.63 -21.49
N THR A 178 -17.62 -9.87 -21.14
CA THR A 178 -18.45 -11.04 -21.45
C THR A 178 -18.63 -11.91 -20.23
N GLU A 179 -19.66 -12.76 -20.21
CA GLU A 179 -19.87 -13.76 -19.17
C GLU A 179 -19.10 -15.06 -19.51
N ALA A 180 -18.40 -15.64 -18.53
CA ALA A 180 -17.79 -16.96 -18.60
C ALA A 180 -16.80 -17.19 -19.78
N GLY A 181 -16.06 -16.15 -20.18
CA GLY A 181 -15.02 -16.25 -21.21
C GLY A 181 -15.52 -16.46 -22.64
N ASN A 182 -16.83 -16.56 -22.86
CA ASN A 182 -17.40 -16.74 -24.19
C ASN A 182 -17.79 -15.38 -24.77
N CYS A 183 -17.10 -14.98 -25.84
CA CYS A 183 -17.52 -13.89 -26.71
C CYS A 183 -18.93 -14.18 -27.26
N PRO A 184 -19.97 -13.41 -26.91
CA PRO A 184 -21.31 -13.68 -27.41
C PRO A 184 -21.34 -13.54 -28.93
N ALA A 185 -21.93 -14.53 -29.60
CA ALA A 185 -22.03 -14.56 -31.06
C ALA A 185 -22.75 -13.32 -31.64
N SER A 186 -23.59 -12.64 -30.86
CA SER A 186 -24.23 -11.37 -31.25
C SER A 186 -23.23 -10.23 -31.54
N LEU A 187 -21.98 -10.35 -31.07
CA LEU A 187 -20.92 -9.41 -31.43
C LEU A 187 -20.40 -9.63 -32.86
N SER A 188 -20.51 -10.85 -33.39
CA SER A 188 -20.09 -11.16 -34.76
C SER A 188 -21.02 -10.59 -35.84
N SER A 189 -22.19 -10.05 -35.44
CA SER A 189 -23.15 -9.38 -36.33
C SER A 189 -23.03 -7.85 -36.37
N LEU A 190 -21.97 -7.27 -35.81
CA LEU A 190 -21.74 -5.83 -35.88
C LEU A 190 -21.38 -5.40 -37.30
N SER A 191 -22.00 -4.31 -37.77
CA SER A 191 -21.63 -3.72 -39.05
C SER A 191 -20.22 -3.11 -38.95
N PRO A 192 -19.43 -3.09 -40.05
CA PRO A 192 -18.14 -2.41 -40.07
C PRO A 192 -18.27 -0.95 -39.59
N GLY A 193 -17.40 -0.55 -38.66
CA GLY A 193 -17.38 0.76 -38.01
C GLY A 193 -18.33 0.89 -36.80
N GLN A 194 -19.18 -0.09 -36.53
CA GLN A 194 -20.11 -0.05 -35.42
C GLN A 194 -19.42 -0.48 -34.11
N MET A 195 -19.39 0.43 -33.13
CA MET A 195 -18.94 0.08 -31.79
C MET A 195 -19.97 -0.81 -31.08
N PRO A 196 -19.55 -1.86 -30.36
CA PRO A 196 -20.45 -2.63 -29.53
C PRO A 196 -21.05 -1.77 -28.43
N LYS A 197 -22.28 -2.07 -28.03
CA LYS A 197 -22.86 -1.54 -26.80
C LYS A 197 -22.58 -2.51 -25.68
N ALA A 198 -22.32 -1.99 -24.48
CA ALA A 198 -22.29 -2.82 -23.28
C ALA A 198 -23.64 -3.53 -23.14
N PRO A 199 -23.67 -4.84 -22.80
CA PRO A 199 -24.91 -5.51 -22.44
C PRO A 199 -25.74 -4.69 -21.45
N THR A 200 -27.03 -4.52 -21.74
CA THR A 200 -27.94 -3.74 -20.88
C THR A 200 -28.52 -4.63 -19.79
N GLY A 201 -28.26 -4.28 -18.53
CA GLY A 201 -28.67 -5.09 -17.38
C GLY A 201 -27.70 -6.24 -17.10
N GLY A 202 -27.74 -6.77 -15.88
CA GLY A 202 -26.88 -7.87 -15.45
C GLY A 202 -25.57 -7.42 -14.80
N THR A 203 -24.84 -8.42 -14.30
CA THR A 203 -23.55 -8.30 -13.63
C THR A 203 -22.51 -8.96 -14.54
N TRP A 204 -21.42 -8.25 -14.87
CA TRP A 204 -20.31 -8.86 -15.58
C TRP A 204 -19.52 -9.84 -14.69
N SER A 205 -19.26 -9.41 -13.46
CA SER A 205 -18.36 -10.10 -12.57
C SER A 205 -18.71 -9.85 -11.12
N LYS A 206 -18.70 -10.91 -10.31
CA LYS A 206 -18.79 -10.74 -8.87
C LYS A 206 -17.47 -10.21 -8.34
N ASP A 207 -17.57 -9.35 -7.34
CA ASP A 207 -16.43 -8.65 -6.76
C ASP A 207 -16.32 -8.95 -5.26
N ARG A 208 -15.15 -9.42 -4.82
CA ARG A 208 -14.86 -9.71 -3.42
C ARG A 208 -13.46 -9.21 -3.06
N LEU A 209 -13.34 -8.53 -1.94
CA LEU A 209 -12.07 -7.99 -1.44
C LEU A 209 -11.79 -8.50 -0.04
N SER A 210 -10.54 -8.87 0.23
CA SER A 210 -9.96 -8.93 1.57
C SER A 210 -8.75 -8.00 1.60
N ALA A 211 -8.71 -7.07 2.56
CA ALA A 211 -7.59 -6.16 2.81
C ALA A 211 -7.19 -6.20 4.29
N ASP A 212 -5.94 -5.88 4.59
CA ASP A 212 -5.33 -5.86 5.93
C ASP A 212 -5.79 -4.71 6.84
N CYS A 213 -6.69 -3.85 6.36
CA CYS A 213 -7.22 -2.69 7.07
C CYS A 213 -8.71 -2.50 6.74
N ALA A 214 -9.42 -1.80 7.62
CA ALA A 214 -10.80 -1.33 7.39
C ALA A 214 -10.81 0.17 7.08
N GLY A 215 -11.83 0.66 6.38
CA GLY A 215 -11.94 2.08 6.04
C GLY A 215 -12.98 2.37 4.96
N HIS A 216 -12.99 3.62 4.51
CA HIS A 216 -13.81 4.09 3.41
C HIS A 216 -12.92 4.30 2.18
N PHE A 217 -13.22 3.57 1.10
CA PHE A 217 -12.32 3.47 -0.03
C PHE A 217 -13.05 3.62 -1.36
N LYS A 218 -12.43 4.37 -2.26
CA LYS A 218 -12.70 4.33 -3.69
C LYS A 218 -11.73 3.37 -4.35
N LEU A 219 -12.24 2.20 -4.71
CA LEU A 219 -11.51 1.12 -5.36
C LEU A 219 -11.75 1.20 -6.86
N CYS A 220 -10.70 1.11 -7.66
CA CYS A 220 -10.80 1.11 -9.11
C CYS A 220 -10.06 -0.07 -9.71
N TYR A 221 -10.76 -0.79 -10.58
CA TYR A 221 -10.22 -1.83 -11.43
C TYR A 221 -10.16 -1.31 -12.87
N ALA A 222 -8.97 -1.27 -13.46
CA ALA A 222 -8.74 -0.78 -14.81
C ALA A 222 -8.06 -1.85 -15.67
N ILE A 223 -8.48 -1.98 -16.93
CA ILE A 223 -7.82 -2.78 -17.95
C ILE A 223 -7.12 -1.81 -18.89
N LYS A 224 -5.81 -1.96 -19.06
CA LYS A 224 -4.96 -1.06 -19.85
C LYS A 224 -4.19 -1.79 -20.93
N ALA A 225 -3.93 -1.12 -22.05
CA ALA A 225 -3.05 -1.63 -23.10
C ALA A 225 -1.63 -1.06 -22.94
N GLY A 226 -0.71 -1.88 -22.44
CA GLY A 226 0.66 -1.52 -22.13
C GLY A 226 1.44 -2.70 -21.56
N ASP A 227 2.68 -2.44 -21.14
CA ASP A 227 3.53 -3.45 -20.50
C ASP A 227 3.35 -3.43 -18.98
N VAL A 228 2.95 -4.56 -18.39
CA VAL A 228 2.77 -4.70 -16.94
C VAL A 228 4.06 -4.45 -16.16
N ASN A 229 5.22 -4.76 -16.76
CA ASN A 229 6.54 -4.62 -16.14
C ASN A 229 7.12 -3.21 -16.32
N ALA A 230 6.58 -2.43 -17.24
CA ALA A 230 6.97 -1.05 -17.52
C ALA A 230 5.73 -0.16 -17.69
N PRO A 231 4.88 -0.05 -16.64
CA PRO A 231 3.61 0.66 -16.74
C PRO A 231 3.87 2.16 -16.97
N SER A 232 3.08 2.75 -17.88
CA SER A 232 3.19 4.15 -18.26
C SER A 232 1.92 4.92 -17.91
N PRO A 233 2.02 6.19 -17.47
CA PRO A 233 0.88 7.09 -17.37
C PRO A 233 0.13 7.28 -18.70
N ASN A 234 0.79 7.01 -19.84
CA ASN A 234 0.23 7.11 -21.18
C ASN A 234 -0.39 5.80 -21.67
N ASP A 235 -0.39 4.74 -20.87
CA ASP A 235 -1.09 3.51 -21.22
C ASP A 235 -2.58 3.77 -21.31
N CYS A 236 -3.15 3.45 -22.47
CA CYS A 236 -4.56 3.70 -22.72
C CYS A 236 -5.42 2.74 -21.91
N VAL A 237 -6.58 3.23 -21.48
CA VAL A 237 -7.54 2.49 -20.63
C VAL A 237 -8.61 1.88 -21.52
N VAL A 238 -8.62 0.56 -21.63
CA VAL A 238 -9.64 -0.20 -22.37
C VAL A 238 -10.97 -0.16 -21.62
N ALA A 239 -10.91 -0.34 -20.30
CA ALA A 239 -12.05 -0.31 -19.40
C ALA A 239 -11.62 0.14 -18.01
N LYS A 240 -12.52 0.81 -17.28
CA LYS A 240 -12.33 1.14 -15.87
C LYS A 240 -13.67 1.12 -15.15
N SER A 241 -13.72 0.39 -14.04
CA SER A 241 -14.83 0.43 -13.10
C SER A 241 -14.30 0.89 -11.75
N CYS A 242 -15.03 1.76 -11.08
CA CYS A 242 -14.71 2.18 -9.73
C CYS A 242 -15.93 2.01 -8.84
N VAL A 243 -15.68 1.61 -7.61
CA VAL A 243 -16.67 1.50 -6.56
C VAL A 243 -16.22 2.29 -5.35
N ASP A 244 -17.16 2.99 -4.75
CA ASP A 244 -16.99 3.76 -3.54
C ASP A 244 -17.71 2.98 -2.42
N THR A 245 -16.97 2.54 -1.41
CA THR A 245 -17.50 1.56 -0.45
C THR A 245 -16.77 1.61 0.89
N ASP A 246 -17.52 1.32 1.95
CA ASP A 246 -16.95 1.00 3.26
C ASP A 246 -16.51 -0.46 3.29
N TYR A 247 -15.26 -0.70 3.65
CA TYR A 247 -14.73 -2.02 3.94
C TYR A 247 -14.66 -2.18 5.46
N LYS A 248 -15.54 -3.04 5.99
CA LYS A 248 -15.99 -2.98 7.39
C LYS A 248 -15.00 -3.55 8.40
N ALA A 249 -14.22 -4.55 8.00
CA ALA A 249 -13.35 -5.28 8.92
C ALA A 249 -12.07 -5.74 8.21
N ALA A 250 -10.93 -5.48 8.84
CA ALA A 250 -9.64 -5.94 8.37
C ALA A 250 -9.59 -7.48 8.29
N ASN A 251 -8.94 -8.01 7.26
CA ASN A 251 -8.73 -9.44 7.00
C ASN A 251 -10.01 -10.28 6.87
N VAL A 252 -11.15 -9.66 6.54
CA VAL A 252 -12.43 -10.34 6.31
C VAL A 252 -12.89 -10.14 4.87
N THR A 253 -13.00 -11.23 4.11
CA THR A 253 -13.55 -11.16 2.75
C THR A 253 -14.93 -10.51 2.75
N GLN A 254 -15.06 -9.39 2.05
CA GLN A 254 -16.28 -8.63 1.87
C GLN A 254 -16.68 -8.67 0.40
N ALA A 255 -17.95 -8.98 0.12
CA ALA A 255 -18.52 -8.77 -1.21
C ALA A 255 -18.63 -7.27 -1.48
N LEU A 256 -18.08 -6.84 -2.62
CA LEU A 256 -18.26 -5.49 -3.13
C LEU A 256 -19.44 -5.48 -4.11
N PRO A 257 -19.99 -4.30 -4.44
CA PRO A 257 -20.90 -4.16 -5.57
C PRO A 257 -20.30 -4.81 -6.82
N ASP A 258 -21.10 -5.66 -7.45
CA ASP A 258 -20.68 -6.37 -8.65
C ASP A 258 -20.24 -5.39 -9.76
N LEU A 259 -19.28 -5.82 -10.58
CA LEU A 259 -18.79 -5.00 -11.68
C LEU A 259 -19.82 -4.98 -12.83
N PRO A 260 -20.18 -3.78 -13.33
CA PRO A 260 -21.11 -3.67 -14.45
C PRO A 260 -20.46 -4.13 -15.75
N HIS A 261 -21.30 -4.52 -16.70
CA HIS A 261 -20.87 -4.69 -18.08
C HIS A 261 -20.30 -3.40 -18.65
N TRP A 262 -19.31 -3.56 -19.54
CA TRP A 262 -18.66 -2.45 -20.21
C TRP A 262 -18.38 -2.79 -21.67
N ALA A 263 -18.26 -1.75 -22.48
CA ALA A 263 -17.76 -1.79 -23.85
C ALA A 263 -16.76 -0.65 -24.00
N THR A 264 -15.67 -0.90 -24.71
CA THR A 264 -14.68 0.13 -24.96
C THR A 264 -15.29 1.24 -25.83
N THR A 265 -14.83 2.47 -25.61
CA THR A 265 -15.14 3.62 -26.46
C THR A 265 -13.95 3.98 -27.37
N ASP A 266 -12.80 3.34 -27.19
CA ASP A 266 -11.56 3.62 -27.89
C ASP A 266 -11.07 2.36 -28.63
N SER A 267 -11.40 2.28 -29.91
CA SER A 267 -10.95 1.18 -30.76
C SER A 267 -9.44 1.14 -30.98
N VAL A 268 -8.74 2.28 -30.88
CA VAL A 268 -7.27 2.32 -31.01
C VAL A 268 -6.66 1.60 -29.81
N CYS A 269 -7.17 1.89 -28.62
CA CYS A 269 -6.72 1.23 -27.40
C CYS A 269 -7.02 -0.27 -27.40
N ALA A 270 -8.23 -0.67 -27.77
CA ALA A 270 -8.59 -2.08 -27.85
C ALA A 270 -7.78 -2.83 -28.92
N THR A 271 -7.49 -2.20 -30.06
CA THR A 271 -6.59 -2.78 -31.08
C THR A 271 -5.18 -2.97 -30.55
N LYS A 272 -4.63 -1.98 -29.84
CA LYS A 272 -3.33 -2.10 -29.18
C LYS A 272 -3.33 -3.26 -28.19
N PHE A 273 -4.36 -3.37 -27.35
CA PHE A 273 -4.48 -4.45 -26.39
C PHE A 273 -4.52 -5.82 -27.06
N GLN A 274 -5.33 -5.98 -28.11
CA GLN A 274 -5.44 -7.25 -28.82
C GLN A 274 -4.08 -7.68 -29.39
N ALA A 275 -3.31 -6.73 -29.93
CA ALA A 275 -2.04 -7.01 -30.58
C ALA A 275 -0.90 -7.33 -29.60
N SER A 276 -0.79 -6.56 -28.51
CA SER A 276 0.36 -6.63 -27.59
C SER A 276 0.01 -7.17 -26.20
N GLY A 277 -1.24 -7.53 -25.94
CA GLY A 277 -1.74 -7.77 -24.60
C GLY A 277 -1.88 -6.47 -23.80
N GLY A 278 -1.98 -6.61 -22.48
CA GLY A 278 -2.13 -5.48 -21.58
C GLY A 278 -2.04 -5.91 -20.13
N TYR A 279 -2.61 -5.12 -19.23
CA TYR A 279 -2.65 -5.46 -17.82
C TYR A 279 -3.88 -4.93 -17.11
N ALA A 280 -4.28 -5.63 -16.06
CA ALA A 280 -5.17 -5.11 -15.06
C ALA A 280 -4.40 -4.28 -14.04
N GLU A 281 -4.95 -3.16 -13.62
CA GLU A 281 -4.46 -2.31 -12.56
C GLU A 281 -5.54 -2.17 -11.49
N MET A 282 -5.16 -2.52 -10.26
CA MET A 282 -5.99 -2.40 -9.07
C MET A 282 -5.46 -1.22 -8.25
N SER A 283 -6.33 -0.26 -7.99
CA SER A 283 -5.96 0.95 -7.27
C SER A 283 -7.00 1.31 -6.21
N VAL A 284 -6.53 2.00 -5.18
CA VAL A 284 -7.35 2.47 -4.06
C VAL A 284 -7.02 3.93 -3.75
N ILE A 285 -8.02 4.70 -3.36
CA ILE A 285 -7.82 5.96 -2.64
C ILE A 285 -8.86 6.06 -1.53
N GLY A 286 -8.47 6.55 -0.36
CA GLY A 286 -9.41 6.77 0.74
C GLY A 286 -8.72 6.89 2.08
N GLU A 287 -9.46 6.56 3.14
CA GLU A 287 -9.01 6.72 4.51
C GLU A 287 -9.37 5.48 5.34
N SER A 288 -8.42 4.99 6.12
CA SER A 288 -8.65 3.86 7.02
C SER A 288 -9.50 4.28 8.23
N VAL A 289 -10.10 3.31 8.93
CA VAL A 289 -10.75 3.57 10.24
C VAL A 289 -9.77 4.09 11.29
N ARG A 290 -8.46 4.04 11.02
CA ARG A 290 -7.39 4.56 11.87
C ARG A 290 -6.91 5.97 11.46
N CYS A 291 -7.67 6.64 10.60
CA CYS A 291 -7.34 7.94 10.01
C CYS A 291 -6.04 7.92 9.17
N ASP A 292 -5.62 6.76 8.69
CA ASP A 292 -4.47 6.67 7.78
C ASP A 292 -4.96 6.95 6.36
N GLU A 293 -4.35 7.95 5.71
CA GLU A 293 -4.56 8.18 4.29
C GLU A 293 -4.03 6.99 3.48
N VAL A 294 -4.86 6.46 2.59
CA VAL A 294 -4.50 5.40 1.66
C VAL A 294 -4.39 6.03 0.27
N SER A 295 -3.20 6.53 -0.04
CA SER A 295 -2.90 7.17 -1.33
C SER A 295 -1.41 7.06 -1.65
N ASP A 296 -1.05 7.38 -2.88
CA ASP A 296 0.33 7.66 -3.30
C ASP A 296 0.45 9.17 -3.55
N GLU A 297 0.84 9.92 -2.51
CA GLU A 297 0.96 11.39 -2.55
C GLU A 297 -0.33 12.08 -3.04
N GLY A 298 -1.48 11.66 -2.48
CA GLY A 298 -2.81 12.16 -2.82
C GLY A 298 -3.40 11.58 -4.11
N LYS A 299 -2.68 10.68 -4.79
CA LYS A 299 -3.15 9.95 -5.98
C LYS A 299 -3.60 8.53 -5.61
N PRO A 300 -4.39 7.85 -6.46
CA PRO A 300 -4.72 6.45 -6.21
C PRO A 300 -3.47 5.58 -6.07
N LEU A 301 -3.37 4.88 -4.93
CA LEU A 301 -2.36 3.89 -4.65
C LEU A 301 -2.60 2.67 -5.52
N VAL A 302 -1.67 2.35 -6.42
CA VAL A 302 -1.70 1.10 -7.18
C VAL A 302 -1.06 0.00 -6.34
N PHE A 303 -1.89 -0.90 -5.81
CA PHE A 303 -1.41 -2.00 -4.94
C PHE A 303 -1.19 -3.30 -5.71
N ARG A 304 -1.76 -3.45 -6.91
CA ARG A 304 -1.54 -4.64 -7.74
C ARG A 304 -1.68 -4.36 -9.23
N ARG A 305 -0.85 -5.04 -10.01
CA ARG A 305 -0.99 -5.16 -11.47
C ARG A 305 -0.91 -6.64 -11.85
N ASN A 306 -1.68 -7.04 -12.85
CA ASN A 306 -1.57 -8.39 -13.41
C ASN A 306 -1.60 -8.33 -14.94
N GLY A 307 -0.66 -9.02 -15.60
CA GLY A 307 -0.57 -9.02 -17.05
C GLY A 307 -1.65 -9.89 -17.68
N PHE A 308 -2.28 -9.39 -18.75
CA PHE A 308 -3.12 -10.19 -19.63
C PHE A 308 -2.32 -10.74 -20.79
N CYS A 309 -2.59 -11.99 -21.14
CA CYS A 309 -1.94 -12.60 -22.29
C CYS A 309 -2.39 -11.95 -23.60
N PRO A 310 -1.45 -11.67 -24.52
CA PRO A 310 -1.79 -11.38 -25.91
C PRO A 310 -2.63 -12.51 -26.53
N SER A 311 -3.49 -12.20 -27.51
CA SER A 311 -4.36 -13.24 -28.12
C SER A 311 -3.57 -14.31 -28.88
N VAL A 312 -2.32 -14.05 -29.27
CA VAL A 312 -1.45 -15.06 -29.89
C VAL A 312 -1.15 -16.22 -28.94
N CYS A 313 -1.23 -16.01 -27.63
CA CYS A 313 -0.99 -17.04 -26.62
C CYS A 313 -2.05 -18.14 -26.60
N ASP A 314 -3.23 -17.91 -27.15
CA ASP A 314 -4.24 -18.96 -27.32
C ASP A 314 -3.89 -19.93 -28.46
N GLN A 315 -3.09 -19.47 -29.43
CA GLN A 315 -2.62 -20.30 -30.55
C GLN A 315 -1.28 -20.96 -30.27
N ASP A 316 -0.39 -20.23 -29.59
CA ASP A 316 0.96 -20.68 -29.24
C ASP A 316 1.30 -20.31 -27.79
N PRO A 317 0.91 -21.15 -26.82
CA PRO A 317 1.16 -20.91 -25.41
C PRO A 317 2.65 -20.98 -25.03
N SER A 318 3.50 -21.48 -25.93
CA SER A 318 4.91 -21.73 -25.64
C SER A 318 5.78 -20.47 -25.72
N ARG A 319 5.25 -19.39 -26.30
CA ARG A 319 6.01 -18.17 -26.51
C ARG A 319 6.42 -17.49 -25.20
N PRO A 320 7.59 -16.83 -25.16
CA PRO A 320 8.06 -16.16 -23.96
C PRO A 320 7.06 -15.15 -23.37
N GLU A 321 6.36 -14.39 -24.22
CA GLU A 321 5.33 -13.43 -23.80
C GLU A 321 4.12 -14.08 -23.12
N CYS A 322 3.91 -15.38 -23.31
CA CYS A 322 2.80 -16.14 -22.76
C CYS A 322 3.12 -16.77 -21.39
N GLN A 323 4.39 -16.82 -21.00
CA GLN A 323 4.82 -17.47 -19.75
C GLN A 323 4.60 -16.60 -18.51
N ALA A 324 4.48 -15.28 -18.67
CA ALA A 324 4.42 -14.31 -17.58
C ALA A 324 3.06 -13.60 -17.47
N CYS A 325 2.05 -14.06 -18.21
CA CYS A 325 0.73 -13.45 -18.25
C CYS A 325 -0.32 -14.39 -17.65
N ALA A 326 -1.40 -13.83 -17.12
CA ALA A 326 -2.50 -14.56 -16.54
C ALA A 326 -3.76 -14.41 -17.39
N LYS A 327 -4.59 -15.46 -17.38
CA LYS A 327 -5.94 -15.41 -17.96
C LYS A 327 -6.92 -14.74 -16.99
N ASP A 328 -6.62 -14.75 -15.69
CA ASP A 328 -7.35 -14.05 -14.66
C ASP A 328 -6.53 -12.87 -14.11
N ALA A 329 -7.19 -11.79 -13.77
CA ALA A 329 -6.59 -10.61 -13.18
C ALA A 329 -6.88 -10.50 -11.68
N SER A 330 -7.66 -11.41 -11.11
CA SER A 330 -7.83 -11.61 -9.66
C SER A 330 -6.55 -12.06 -8.98
N GLY A 331 -6.47 -11.90 -7.66
CA GLY A 331 -5.44 -12.53 -6.83
C GLY A 331 -4.90 -11.67 -5.69
N GLU A 332 -3.80 -12.17 -5.13
CA GLU A 332 -3.20 -11.68 -3.89
C GLU A 332 -2.25 -10.51 -4.12
N PHE A 333 -2.19 -9.61 -3.14
CA PHE A 333 -1.23 -8.52 -3.02
C PHE A 333 -0.56 -8.54 -1.65
#